data_AF-A0A7Z0S945-F1
#
_entry.id   AF-A0A7Z0S945-F1
#
_cell.length_a   1.000
_cell.length_b   1.000
_cell.length_c   1.000
_cell.angle_alpha   90.00
_cell.angle_beta   90.00
_cell.angle_gamma   90.00
#
_symmetry.space_group_name_H-M   'P 1'
#
loop_
_entity.id
_entity.type
_entity.pdbx_description
1 polymer ?
#
loop_
_entity_poly.entity_id
_entity_poly.type
_entity_poly.pdbx_seq_one_letter_code
_entity_poly.pdbx_strand_id
1 'polypeptide(L)'
;MKQNIEILLGEWGAWKRGENRSALGYPDRSAFTVMRVDGMRHTDPDVLLVDDDMRRLDAEIIELHPDFRAVITAHYVRPGPVKTKIDDLGISRSLYFFRLDFATKQVGHKMWHHRPETYAPVTAII
;
A
#
# COMPACT_ATOMS: atom_id res chain seq x y z
N MET A 1 3.40 6.12 -16.10
CA MET A 1 2.03 5.72 -15.69
C MET A 1 1.72 6.30 -14.32
N LYS A 2 0.65 7.09 -14.19
CA LYS A 2 0.16 7.59 -12.89
C LYS A 2 -0.64 6.44 -12.25
N GLN A 3 0.01 5.60 -11.45
CA GLN A 3 -0.71 4.57 -10.70
C GLN A 3 -1.76 5.26 -9.82
N ASN A 4 -3.01 4.80 -9.91
CA ASN A 4 -4.06 5.32 -9.04
C ASN A 4 -3.74 4.91 -7.59
N ILE A 5 -3.50 5.89 -6.72
CA ILE A 5 -3.09 5.66 -5.33
C ILE A 5 -4.05 4.74 -4.58
N GLU A 6 -5.34 4.75 -4.92
CA GLU A 6 -6.35 3.88 -4.32
C GLU A 6 -6.12 2.40 -4.66
N ILE A 7 -5.65 2.09 -5.87
CA ILE A 7 -5.30 0.73 -6.29
C ILE A 7 -4.10 0.26 -5.47
N LEU A 8 -3.06 1.09 -5.39
CA LEU A 8 -1.84 0.76 -4.65
C LEU A 8 -2.12 0.58 -3.14
N LEU A 9 -3.01 1.39 -2.56
CA LEU A 9 -3.48 1.21 -1.18
C LEU A 9 -4.29 -0.08 -0.99
N GLY A 10 -5.08 -0.47 -1.99
CA GLY A 10 -5.78 -1.76 -2.00
C GLY A 10 -4.82 -2.95 -1.99
N GLU A 11 -3.78 -2.90 -2.83
CA GLU A 11 -2.72 -3.90 -2.90
C GLU A 11 -1.89 -3.93 -1.60
N TRP A 12 -1.52 -2.78 -1.05
CA TRP A 12 -0.87 -2.67 0.25
C TRP A 12 -1.70 -3.30 1.37
N GLY A 13 -3.00 -3.05 1.39
CA GLY A 13 -3.91 -3.70 2.33
C GLY A 13 -3.88 -5.23 2.25
N ALA A 14 -3.78 -5.78 1.04
CA ALA A 14 -3.63 -7.22 0.83
C ALA A 14 -2.26 -7.74 1.28
N TRP A 15 -1.19 -7.02 0.96
CA TRP A 15 0.17 -7.32 1.38
C TRP A 15 0.32 -7.36 2.90
N LYS A 16 -0.16 -6.35 3.64
CA LYS A 16 -0.14 -6.34 5.12
C LYS A 16 -0.94 -7.49 5.75
N ARG A 17 -2.06 -7.90 5.12
CA ARG A 17 -2.79 -9.10 5.58
C ARG A 17 -1.99 -10.38 5.36
N GLY A 18 -1.24 -10.46 4.27
CA GLY A 18 -0.28 -11.55 3.99
C GLY A 18 0.84 -11.61 5.01
N GLU A 19 1.48 -10.47 5.31
CA GLU A 19 2.51 -10.36 6.37
C GLU A 19 1.99 -10.81 7.73
N ASN A 20 0.78 -10.43 8.12
CA ASN A 20 0.19 -10.88 9.37
C ASN A 20 -0.07 -12.40 9.39
N ARG A 21 -0.34 -13.03 8.23
CA ARG A 21 -0.49 -14.49 8.14
C ARG A 21 0.85 -15.21 8.22
N SER A 22 1.88 -14.69 7.56
CA SER A 22 3.23 -15.26 7.61
C SER A 22 3.87 -15.10 8.99
N ALA A 23 3.62 -13.98 9.69
CA ALA A 23 3.99 -13.80 11.09
C ALA A 23 3.29 -14.78 12.05
N LEU A 24 2.10 -15.26 11.69
CA LEU A 24 1.36 -16.30 12.42
C LEU A 24 1.74 -17.73 11.98
N GLY A 25 2.78 -17.90 11.15
CA GLY A 25 3.28 -19.21 10.72
C GLY A 25 2.47 -19.87 9.60
N TYR A 26 1.52 -19.17 8.99
CA TYR A 26 0.84 -19.68 7.79
C TYR A 26 1.72 -19.45 6.54
N PRO A 27 1.79 -20.43 5.63
CA PRO A 27 2.63 -20.30 4.44
C PRO A 27 2.22 -19.09 3.59
N ASP A 28 3.23 -18.30 3.26
CA ASP A 28 3.18 -17.00 2.58
C ASP A 28 2.67 -17.06 1.12
N ARG A 29 2.39 -18.26 0.59
CA ARG A 29 2.04 -18.48 -0.81
C ARG A 29 0.73 -19.23 -0.96
N SER A 30 -0.17 -18.66 -1.74
CA SER A 30 -1.25 -19.41 -2.37
C SER A 30 -0.66 -20.61 -3.12
N ALA A 31 -1.05 -21.83 -2.73
CA ALA A 31 -0.70 -23.06 -3.42
C ALA A 31 -1.20 -23.11 -4.89
N PHE A 32 -1.92 -22.10 -5.37
CA PHE A 32 -2.40 -22.02 -6.75
C PHE A 32 -1.46 -21.29 -7.73
N THR A 33 -0.39 -20.64 -7.26
CA THR A 33 0.65 -20.07 -8.17
C THR A 33 1.84 -21.02 -8.36
N VAL A 34 1.68 -22.30 -8.00
CA VAL A 34 2.66 -23.36 -8.25
C VAL A 34 2.04 -24.43 -9.16
N MET A 35 1.38 -24.00 -10.24
CA MET A 35 1.27 -24.87 -11.41
C MET A 35 2.43 -24.58 -12.35
N ARG A 36 3.40 -25.49 -12.30
CA ARG A 36 4.53 -25.57 -13.22
C ARG A 36 4.03 -25.89 -14.63
N VAL A 37 4.46 -25.11 -15.60
CA VAL A 37 4.81 -25.59 -16.94
C VAL A 37 6.17 -24.97 -17.27
N ASP A 38 7.18 -25.83 -17.30
CA ASP A 38 8.52 -25.68 -17.88
C ASP A 38 9.35 -24.39 -17.61
N GLY A 39 10.29 -24.54 -16.66
CA GLY A 39 11.70 -24.39 -17.03
C GLY A 39 12.37 -23.01 -17.09
N MET A 40 11.66 -21.88 -16.91
CA MET A 40 12.32 -20.57 -16.80
C MET A 40 11.86 -19.79 -15.56
N ARG A 41 12.81 -19.52 -14.65
CA ARG A 41 12.66 -18.42 -13.68
C ARG A 41 12.87 -17.11 -14.43
N HIS A 42 11.84 -16.61 -15.10
CA HIS A 42 11.79 -15.19 -15.42
C HIS A 42 11.31 -14.48 -14.16
N THR A 43 12.23 -13.87 -13.43
CA THR A 43 11.87 -12.81 -12.49
C THR A 43 11.37 -11.65 -13.35
N ASP A 44 10.05 -11.55 -13.47
CA ASP A 44 9.42 -10.48 -14.23
C ASP A 44 9.85 -9.13 -13.61
N PRO A 45 10.51 -8.21 -14.35
CA PRO A 45 11.00 -6.94 -13.80
C PRO A 45 9.90 -6.12 -13.12
N ASP A 46 8.66 -6.26 -13.60
CA ASP A 46 7.49 -5.59 -13.04
C ASP A 46 7.13 -6.08 -11.63
N VAL A 47 7.43 -7.34 -11.30
CA VAL A 47 7.19 -7.88 -9.94
C VAL A 47 8.14 -7.26 -8.92
N LEU A 48 9.39 -6.96 -9.31
CA LEU A 48 10.36 -6.29 -8.44
C LEU A 48 10.03 -4.80 -8.22
N LEU A 49 9.48 -4.13 -9.24
CA LEU A 49 9.04 -2.73 -9.13
C LEU A 49 7.83 -2.55 -8.22
N VAL A 50 6.90 -3.52 -8.21
CA VAL A 50 5.75 -3.53 -7.29
C VAL A 50 6.21 -3.64 -5.83
N ASP A 51 7.25 -4.43 -5.54
CA ASP A 51 7.77 -4.60 -4.17
C ASP A 51 8.39 -3.31 -3.61
N ASP A 52 9.12 -2.54 -4.43
CA ASP A 52 9.74 -1.29 -3.98
C ASP A 52 8.72 -0.16 -3.80
N ASP A 53 7.73 -0.06 -4.70
CA ASP A 53 6.60 0.85 -4.53
C ASP A 53 5.78 0.49 -3.28
N MET A 54 5.62 -0.80 -2.97
CA MET A 54 4.91 -1.27 -1.78
C MET A 54 5.66 -0.92 -0.49
N ARG A 55 6.98 -1.15 -0.44
CA ARG A 55 7.81 -0.78 0.71
C ARG A 55 7.84 0.73 0.93
N ARG A 56 7.94 1.51 -0.15
CA ARG A 56 7.89 2.98 -0.06
C ARG A 56 6.53 3.44 0.44
N LEU A 57 5.43 2.87 -0.06
CA LEU A 57 4.09 3.17 0.41
C LEU A 57 3.94 2.87 1.91
N ASP A 58 4.44 1.73 2.37
CA ASP A 58 4.40 1.36 3.79
C ASP A 58 5.15 2.37 4.67
N ALA A 59 6.35 2.79 4.25
CA ALA A 59 7.13 3.82 4.94
C ALA A 59 6.34 5.14 5.03
N GLU A 60 5.71 5.57 3.93
CA GLU A 60 4.94 6.82 3.94
C GLU A 60 3.69 6.77 4.81
N ILE A 61 3.06 5.59 4.93
CA ILE A 61 1.93 5.36 5.84
C ILE A 61 2.39 5.35 7.30
N ILE A 62 3.58 4.82 7.60
CA ILE A 62 4.15 4.83 8.96
C ILE A 62 4.35 6.26 9.45
N GLU A 63 4.81 7.16 8.58
CA GLU A 63 5.05 8.57 8.85
C GLU A 63 3.78 9.44 8.96
N LEU A 64 2.59 8.88 8.74
CA LEU A 64 1.35 9.62 8.97
C LEU A 64 1.12 9.85 10.47
N HIS A 65 0.48 10.98 10.80
CA HIS A 65 0.00 11.20 12.17
C HIS A 65 -0.90 10.03 12.60
N PRO A 66 -0.77 9.53 13.85
CA PRO A 66 -1.41 8.28 14.29
C PRO A 66 -2.89 8.16 13.97
N ASP A 67 -3.65 9.25 14.12
CA ASP A 67 -5.08 9.30 13.83
C ASP A 67 -5.43 9.00 12.36
N PHE A 68 -4.63 9.49 11.41
CA PHE A 68 -4.83 9.23 9.98
C PHE A 68 -4.37 7.82 9.63
N ARG A 69 -3.24 7.40 10.22
CA ARG A 69 -2.70 6.04 10.06
C ARG A 69 -3.69 4.98 10.54
N ALA A 70 -4.36 5.21 11.67
CA ALA A 70 -5.38 4.32 12.20
C ALA A 70 -6.55 4.15 11.22
N VAL A 71 -7.03 5.25 10.64
CA VAL A 71 -8.15 5.23 9.68
C VAL A 71 -7.77 4.55 8.37
N ILE A 72 -6.61 4.88 7.78
CA ILE A 72 -6.20 4.28 6.49
C ILE A 72 -5.91 2.78 6.65
N THR A 73 -5.25 2.38 7.75
CA THR A 73 -5.03 0.96 8.09
C THR A 73 -6.35 0.25 8.29
N ALA A 74 -7.27 0.86 9.04
CA ALA A 74 -8.60 0.30 9.22
C ALA A 74 -9.35 0.11 7.89
N HIS A 75 -9.23 1.07 6.98
CA HIS A 75 -9.93 1.03 5.71
C HIS A 75 -9.42 -0.08 4.80
N TYR A 76 -8.10 -0.13 4.57
CA TYR A 76 -7.49 -0.99 3.55
C TYR A 76 -7.02 -2.35 4.08
N VAL A 77 -6.59 -2.45 5.35
CA VAL A 77 -6.04 -3.70 5.91
C VAL A 77 -7.12 -4.55 6.55
N ARG A 78 -7.96 -3.95 7.41
CA ARG A 78 -8.97 -4.70 8.18
C ARG A 78 -10.16 -5.08 7.27
N PRO A 79 -10.58 -6.36 7.21
CA PRO A 79 -11.82 -6.71 6.52
C PRO A 79 -13.04 -6.22 7.31
N GLY A 80 -14.19 -6.16 6.63
CA GLY A 80 -15.48 -5.88 7.26
C GLY A 80 -16.06 -4.48 6.97
N PRO A 81 -17.30 -4.23 7.45
CA PRO A 81 -18.04 -3.01 7.12
C PRO A 81 -17.38 -1.75 7.68
N VAL A 82 -17.50 -0.64 6.95
CA VAL A 82 -17.02 0.68 7.40
C VAL A 82 -17.68 1.09 8.72
N LYS A 83 -18.95 0.73 8.95
CA LYS A 83 -19.64 1.03 10.21
C LYS A 83 -18.90 0.43 11.42
N THR A 84 -18.60 -0.87 11.38
CA THR A 84 -17.86 -1.54 12.46
C THR A 84 -16.50 -0.89 12.70
N LYS A 85 -15.77 -0.56 11.62
CA LYS A 85 -14.47 0.12 11.73
C LYS A 85 -14.56 1.49 12.39
N ILE A 86 -15.64 2.23 12.14
CA ILE A 86 -15.91 3.53 12.76
C ILE A 86 -16.21 3.35 14.25
N ASP A 87 -17.07 2.38 14.57
CA ASP A 87 -17.46 2.06 15.96
C ASP A 87 -16.22 1.63 16.77
N ASP A 88 -15.36 0.76 16.21
CA ASP A 88 -14.11 0.31 16.83
C ASP A 88 -13.12 1.45 17.08
N LEU A 89 -13.09 2.45 16.19
CA LEU A 89 -12.23 3.62 16.33
C LEU A 89 -12.81 4.68 17.27
N GLY A 90 -14.08 4.55 17.68
CA GLY A 90 -14.75 5.51 18.56
C GLY A 90 -14.90 6.91 17.95
N ILE A 91 -14.98 7.03 16.61
CA ILE A 91 -15.07 8.33 15.92
C ILE A 91 -16.40 8.48 15.17
N SER A 92 -16.71 9.71 14.76
CA SER A 92 -17.88 9.95 13.90
C SER A 92 -17.62 9.53 12.46
N ARG A 93 -18.69 9.21 11.72
CA ARG A 93 -18.62 8.89 10.29
C ARG A 93 -17.96 10.01 9.48
N SER A 94 -18.29 11.27 9.76
CA SER A 94 -17.72 12.42 9.06
C SER A 94 -16.21 12.52 9.32
N LEU A 95 -15.78 12.34 10.57
CA LEU A 95 -14.36 12.38 10.93
C LEU A 95 -13.58 11.22 10.30
N TYR A 96 -14.19 10.04 10.20
CA TYR A 96 -13.60 8.89 9.51
C TYR A 96 -13.30 9.21 8.05
N PHE A 97 -14.28 9.68 7.27
CA PHE A 97 -14.07 9.97 5.85
C PHE A 97 -13.17 11.18 5.62
N PHE A 98 -13.24 12.20 6.48
CA PHE A 98 -12.29 13.31 6.45
C PHE A 98 -10.85 12.83 6.62
N ARG A 99 -10.59 12.01 7.64
CA ARG A 99 -9.25 11.46 7.90
C ARG A 99 -8.78 10.54 6.78
N LEU A 100 -9.67 9.72 6.24
CA LEU A 100 -9.35 8.81 5.13
C LEU A 100 -8.96 9.56 3.86
N ASP A 101 -9.75 10.56 3.47
CA ASP A 101 -9.49 11.40 2.30
C ASP A 101 -8.18 12.16 2.45
N PHE A 102 -7.95 12.79 3.61
CA PHE A 102 -6.72 13.50 3.89
C PHE A 102 -5.49 12.58 3.85
N ALA A 103 -5.56 11.43 4.49
CA ALA A 103 -4.49 10.43 4.48
C ALA A 103 -4.17 9.97 3.05
N THR A 104 -5.20 9.67 2.25
CA THR A 104 -5.05 9.19 0.87
C THR A 104 -4.38 10.25 -0.01
N LYS A 105 -4.78 11.52 0.13
CA LYS A 105 -4.16 12.65 -0.58
C LYS A 105 -2.71 12.88 -0.15
N GLN A 106 -2.44 12.85 1.16
CA GLN A 106 -1.10 13.06 1.69
C GLN A 106 -0.14 11.97 1.19
N VAL A 107 -0.53 10.71 1.29
CA VAL A 107 0.29 9.58 0.81
C VAL A 107 0.44 9.63 -0.71
N GLY A 108 -0.63 9.90 -1.47
CA GLY A 108 -0.57 10.04 -2.92
C GLY A 108 0.36 11.15 -3.37
N HIS A 109 0.35 12.30 -2.69
CA HIS A 109 1.28 13.39 -2.92
C HIS A 109 2.73 12.95 -2.68
N LYS A 110 3.01 12.33 -1.53
CA LYS A 110 4.37 11.89 -1.20
C LYS A 110 4.89 10.81 -2.15
N MET A 111 4.06 9.85 -2.55
CA MET A 111 4.41 8.80 -3.52
C MET A 111 4.71 9.35 -4.91
N TRP A 112 4.06 10.46 -5.31
CA TRP A 112 4.35 11.13 -6.57
C TRP A 112 5.68 11.90 -6.54
N HIS A 113 5.96 12.61 -5.45
CA HIS A 113 7.13 13.47 -5.34
C HIS A 113 8.42 12.71 -5.02
N HIS A 114 8.39 11.62 -4.25
CA HIS A 114 9.59 10.85 -3.90
C HIS A 114 10.00 9.81 -4.96
N ARG A 115 9.71 10.04 -6.25
CA ARG A 115 10.32 9.25 -7.33
C ARG A 115 11.73 9.80 -7.61
N PRO A 116 12.79 8.98 -7.57
CA PRO A 116 14.14 9.46 -7.89
C PRO A 116 14.22 10.07 -9.31
N GLU A 117 13.33 9.63 -10.21
CA GLU A 117 13.19 10.13 -11.58
C GLU A 117 12.66 11.57 -11.68
N THR A 118 11.93 12.07 -10.67
CA THR A 118 11.40 13.46 -10.68
C THR A 118 12.41 14.50 -10.20
N TYR A 119 13.57 14.06 -9.71
CA TYR A 119 14.65 14.91 -9.20
C TYR A 119 15.94 14.85 -10.01
N ALA A 120 15.97 14.20 -11.18
CA ALA A 120 17.12 14.34 -12.06
C ALA A 120 17.14 15.78 -12.61
N PRO A 121 18.08 16.67 -12.20
CA PRO A 121 18.29 17.88 -12.96
C PRO A 121 18.68 17.44 -14.37
N VAL A 122 18.01 18.00 -15.37
CA VAL A 122 18.49 17.95 -16.76
C VAL A 122 19.85 18.62 -16.74
N THR A 123 20.89 17.83 -16.50
CA THR A 123 22.26 18.31 -16.53
C THR A 123 22.53 18.44 -18.02
N ALA A 124 22.54 19.70 -18.45
CA ALA A 124 22.70 20.10 -19.82
C ALA A 124 23.83 19.32 -20.48
N ILE A 125 23.50 18.67 -21.59
CA ILE A 125 24.49 18.20 -22.56
C ILE A 125 25.15 19.47 -23.11
N ILE A 126 26.43 19.66 -22.81
CA ILE A 126 27.31 20.62 -23.50
C ILE A 126 27.98 19.88 -24.64
#